data_AF-A0A940XYL8-F1
#
_entry.id   AF-A0A940XYL8-F1
#
_cell.length_a   1.000
_cell.length_b   1.000
_cell.length_c   1.000
_cell.angle_alpha   90.00
_cell.angle_beta   90.00
_cell.angle_gamma   90.00
#
_symmetry.space_group_name_H-M   'P 1'
#
loop_
_entity.id
_entity.type
_entity.pdbx_description
1 polymer ?
#
loop_
_entity_poly.entity_id
_entity_poly.type
_entity_poly.pdbx_seq_one_letter_code
_entity_poly.pdbx_strand_id
1 'polypeptide(L)'
;MSATLLAVVLSLFSAVAYAGAAVAQERLAARSTDSGVLRLLGRGAWWWSVGLNAGAALLHVAALKYGTLTLVQPLGALTLVAAVPLGARLAGRRVTPVEWRGTALTLIGLSAVLVTASGPAPDDVLSLPQALAVTGATATLIGVLARPGARPGLRHASASGFASGVASALTQTVTVAATDRTGPLFSGQVIVVALLVAAFAAGGLLLSQTAYKGGLGAPLAVVTLANPIAAVVIGLTLLGEQLQGGVAGLLLAGAGGAVAAWGVVTLSRSTRDAVPAPAPAPVSPVVEQEQHPVAAVLALEPDSAAYEPSMLPRQPKPGHLTSL
;
A
#
# COMPACT_ATOMS: atom_id res chain seq x y z
N MET A 1 -34.91 -1.15 17.02
CA MET A 1 -33.48 -0.77 17.18
C MET A 1 -33.35 0.71 16.85
N SER A 2 -32.62 1.51 17.62
CA SER A 2 -32.42 2.93 17.31
C SER A 2 -31.60 3.07 16.02
N ALA A 3 -31.93 4.05 15.17
CA ALA A 3 -31.20 4.31 13.91
C ALA A 3 -29.69 4.48 14.14
N THR A 4 -29.31 5.15 15.24
CA THR A 4 -27.93 5.31 15.68
C THR A 4 -27.23 3.97 15.94
N LEU A 5 -27.90 3.01 16.61
CA LEU A 5 -27.32 1.69 16.85
C LEU A 5 -27.08 0.95 15.54
N LEU A 6 -28.01 1.04 14.59
CA LEU A 6 -27.85 0.45 13.27
C LEU A 6 -26.66 1.08 12.52
N ALA A 7 -26.50 2.40 12.57
CA ALA A 7 -25.35 3.09 11.99
C ALA A 7 -24.02 2.63 12.59
N VAL A 8 -23.95 2.47 13.92
CA VAL A 8 -22.76 1.96 14.60
C VAL A 8 -22.44 0.54 14.15
N VAL A 9 -23.44 -0.36 14.16
CA VAL A 9 -23.24 -1.76 13.76
C VAL A 9 -22.77 -1.86 12.31
N LEU A 10 -23.41 -1.15 11.39
CA LEU A 10 -23.00 -1.11 9.97
C LEU A 10 -21.59 -0.56 9.79
N SER A 11 -21.22 0.49 10.54
CA SER A 11 -19.88 1.08 10.52
C SER A 11 -18.82 0.10 11.02
N LEU A 12 -19.13 -0.69 12.06
CA LEU A 12 -18.21 -1.72 12.58
C LEU A 12 -18.01 -2.85 11.56
N PHE A 13 -19.07 -3.34 10.93
CA PHE A 13 -18.95 -4.34 9.86
C PHE A 13 -18.17 -3.80 8.67
N SER A 14 -18.42 -2.54 8.27
CA SER A 14 -17.65 -1.85 7.23
C SER A 14 -16.17 -1.79 7.59
N ALA A 15 -15.83 -1.36 8.82
CA ALA A 15 -14.44 -1.25 9.26
C ALA A 15 -13.70 -2.59 9.23
N VAL A 16 -14.37 -3.67 9.66
CA VAL A 16 -13.83 -5.05 9.62
C VAL A 16 -13.69 -5.55 8.17
N ALA A 17 -14.64 -5.25 7.29
CA ALA A 17 -14.57 -5.62 5.88
C ALA A 17 -13.40 -4.91 5.18
N TYR A 18 -13.22 -3.60 5.41
CA TYR A 18 -12.04 -2.85 4.93
C TYR A 18 -10.74 -3.42 5.48
N ALA A 19 -10.70 -3.77 6.77
CA ALA A 19 -9.52 -4.37 7.38
C ALA A 19 -9.17 -5.72 6.74
N GLY A 20 -10.17 -6.58 6.53
CA GLY A 20 -10.00 -7.84 5.81
C GLY A 20 -9.52 -7.64 4.38
N ALA A 21 -10.05 -6.63 3.69
CA ALA A 21 -9.64 -6.29 2.34
C ALA A 21 -8.17 -5.87 2.31
N ALA A 22 -7.76 -4.98 3.23
CA ALA A 22 -6.38 -4.48 3.32
C ALA A 22 -5.38 -5.60 3.66
N VAL A 23 -5.73 -6.52 4.57
CA VAL A 23 -4.88 -7.70 4.86
C VAL A 23 -4.81 -8.64 3.65
N ALA A 24 -5.92 -8.84 2.91
CA ALA A 24 -5.89 -9.62 1.68
C ALA A 24 -4.96 -8.99 0.63
N GLN A 25 -4.99 -7.66 0.48
CA GLN A 25 -4.08 -6.91 -0.39
C GLN A 25 -2.62 -7.06 0.05
N GLU A 26 -2.32 -6.89 1.33
CA GLU A 26 -0.97 -7.06 1.87
C GLU A 26 -0.42 -8.45 1.55
N ARG A 27 -1.17 -9.52 1.84
CA ARG A 27 -0.72 -10.88 1.57
C ARG A 27 -0.51 -11.13 0.09
N LEU A 28 -1.39 -10.58 -0.75
CA LEU A 28 -1.24 -10.64 -2.19
C LEU A 28 -0.01 -9.84 -2.66
N ALA A 29 0.28 -8.70 -2.04
CA ALA A 29 1.44 -7.85 -2.36
C ALA A 29 2.75 -8.55 -1.96
N ALA A 30 2.81 -9.15 -0.77
CA ALA A 30 3.97 -9.88 -0.27
C ALA A 30 4.32 -11.11 -1.13
N ARG A 31 3.33 -11.75 -1.76
CA ARG A 31 3.51 -12.90 -2.67
C ARG A 31 3.77 -12.51 -4.13
N SER A 32 3.78 -11.21 -4.44
CA SER A 32 3.86 -10.68 -5.80
C SER A 32 5.15 -9.89 -5.95
N THR A 33 6.26 -10.59 -6.12
CA THR A 33 7.59 -9.96 -6.13
C THR A 33 7.87 -9.09 -7.36
N ASP A 34 7.19 -9.27 -8.50
CA ASP A 34 7.28 -8.33 -9.64
C ASP A 34 6.16 -8.54 -10.69
N SER A 35 4.98 -8.97 -10.26
CA SER A 35 3.86 -9.18 -11.18
C SER A 35 3.19 -7.86 -11.54
N GLY A 36 3.23 -7.48 -12.82
CA GLY A 36 2.47 -6.34 -13.34
C GLY A 36 0.95 -6.47 -13.13
N VAL A 37 0.23 -5.36 -13.26
CA VAL A 37 -1.21 -5.23 -12.99
C VAL A 37 -2.04 -6.32 -13.68
N LEU A 38 -1.73 -6.68 -14.93
CA LEU A 38 -2.48 -7.70 -15.67
C LEU A 38 -2.48 -9.07 -14.97
N ARG A 39 -1.34 -9.48 -14.40
CA ARG A 39 -1.23 -10.76 -13.70
C ARG A 39 -1.92 -10.73 -12.34
N LEU A 40 -1.99 -9.55 -11.71
CA LEU A 40 -2.76 -9.33 -10.49
C LEU A 40 -4.26 -9.52 -10.74
N LEU A 41 -4.78 -8.96 -11.84
CA LEU A 41 -6.19 -9.07 -12.22
C LEU A 41 -6.63 -10.51 -12.53
N GLY A 42 -5.70 -11.38 -12.94
CA GLY A 42 -5.96 -12.80 -13.15
C GLY A 42 -6.06 -13.65 -11.88
N ARG A 43 -5.78 -13.08 -10.69
CA ARG A 43 -5.81 -13.83 -9.42
C ARG A 43 -7.17 -13.68 -8.73
N GLY A 44 -7.86 -14.78 -8.44
CA GLY A 44 -9.14 -14.76 -7.71
C GLY A 44 -9.07 -14.04 -6.36
N ALA A 45 -7.93 -14.13 -5.67
CA ALA A 45 -7.69 -13.41 -4.41
C ALA A 45 -7.73 -11.87 -4.54
N TRP A 46 -7.38 -11.32 -5.72
CA TRP A 46 -7.53 -9.89 -6.00
C TRP A 46 -9.00 -9.49 -5.97
N TRP A 47 -9.85 -10.22 -6.68
CA TRP A 47 -11.28 -9.95 -6.75
C TRP A 47 -12.00 -10.12 -5.41
N TRP A 48 -11.52 -11.02 -4.55
CA TRP A 48 -11.99 -11.08 -3.17
C TRP A 48 -11.72 -9.78 -2.40
N SER A 49 -10.52 -9.21 -2.55
CA SER A 49 -10.19 -7.92 -1.94
C SER A 49 -11.01 -6.77 -2.53
N VAL A 50 -11.22 -6.76 -3.85
CA VAL A 50 -12.11 -5.79 -4.52
C VAL A 50 -13.53 -5.90 -3.96
N GLY A 51 -14.07 -7.11 -3.86
CA GLY A 51 -15.39 -7.38 -3.31
C GLY A 51 -15.54 -6.96 -1.86
N LEU A 52 -14.53 -7.23 -1.01
CA LEU A 52 -14.51 -6.76 0.38
C LEU A 52 -14.48 -5.23 0.47
N ASN A 53 -13.66 -4.54 -0.34
CA ASN A 53 -13.64 -3.08 -0.39
C ASN A 53 -14.99 -2.51 -0.84
N ALA A 54 -15.59 -3.06 -1.89
CA ALA A 54 -16.89 -2.63 -2.37
C ALA A 54 -18.00 -2.86 -1.32
N GLY A 55 -18.03 -4.04 -0.70
CA GLY A 55 -18.97 -4.35 0.37
C GLY A 55 -18.78 -3.44 1.59
N ALA A 56 -17.54 -3.16 1.98
CA ALA A 56 -17.23 -2.24 3.06
C ALA A 56 -17.71 -0.81 2.75
N ALA A 57 -17.50 -0.34 1.53
CA ALA A 57 -17.98 0.97 1.07
C ALA A 57 -19.51 1.05 1.10
N LEU A 58 -20.21 0.02 0.62
CA LEU A 58 -21.68 -0.04 0.65
C LEU A 58 -22.23 -0.03 2.07
N LEU A 59 -21.61 -0.79 3.00
CA LEU A 59 -21.97 -0.77 4.41
C LEU A 59 -21.73 0.62 5.04
N HIS A 60 -20.65 1.30 4.67
CA HIS A 60 -20.35 2.65 5.13
C HIS A 60 -21.40 3.65 4.67
N VAL A 61 -21.75 3.64 3.38
CA VAL A 61 -22.81 4.49 2.81
C VAL A 61 -24.16 4.18 3.46
N ALA A 62 -24.47 2.89 3.69
CA ALA A 62 -25.67 2.49 4.39
C ALA A 62 -25.68 3.04 5.84
N ALA A 63 -24.54 3.05 6.54
CA ALA A 63 -24.45 3.62 7.89
C ALA A 63 -24.77 5.12 7.91
N LEU A 64 -24.33 5.88 6.90
CA LEU A 64 -24.63 7.32 6.75
C LEU A 64 -26.12 7.61 6.56
N LYS A 65 -26.92 6.63 6.08
CA LYS A 65 -28.38 6.76 6.03
C LYS A 65 -29.01 6.79 7.41
N TYR A 66 -28.38 6.16 8.40
CA TYR A 66 -28.94 5.96 9.74
C TYR A 66 -28.21 6.75 10.84
N GLY A 67 -27.08 7.39 10.52
CA GLY A 67 -26.25 8.14 11.48
C GLY A 67 -25.50 9.30 10.82
N THR A 68 -24.95 10.19 11.64
CA THR A 68 -24.25 11.38 11.16
C THR A 68 -22.82 11.06 10.70
N LEU A 69 -22.30 11.86 9.77
CA LEU A 69 -20.91 11.73 9.29
C LEU A 69 -19.90 11.81 10.44
N THR A 70 -20.11 12.75 11.37
CA THR A 70 -19.32 12.91 12.60
C THR A 70 -19.27 11.65 13.47
N LEU A 71 -20.32 10.82 13.43
CA LEU A 71 -20.34 9.53 14.13
C LEU A 71 -19.64 8.43 13.31
N VAL A 72 -19.95 8.34 12.02
CA VAL A 72 -19.58 7.22 11.16
C VAL A 72 -18.10 7.28 10.75
N GLN A 73 -17.55 8.47 10.55
CA GLN A 73 -16.19 8.67 10.05
C GLN A 73 -15.11 8.25 11.07
N PRO A 74 -15.20 8.60 12.38
CA PRO A 74 -14.29 8.06 13.39
C PRO A 74 -14.37 6.53 13.53
N LEU A 75 -15.56 5.93 13.36
CA LEU A 75 -15.71 4.48 13.37
C LEU A 75 -15.03 3.81 12.17
N GLY A 76 -14.97 4.50 11.01
CA GLY A 76 -14.19 4.06 9.86
C GLY A 76 -12.69 3.94 10.18
N ALA A 77 -12.15 4.79 11.06
CA ALA A 77 -10.75 4.70 11.49
C ALA A 77 -10.43 3.40 12.24
N LEU A 78 -11.44 2.72 12.80
CA LEU A 78 -11.29 1.40 13.42
C LEU A 78 -10.83 0.32 12.43
N THR A 79 -10.87 0.59 11.11
CA THR A 79 -10.20 -0.26 10.11
C THR A 79 -8.74 -0.49 10.48
N LEU A 80 -8.01 0.53 10.93
CA LEU A 80 -6.61 0.38 11.36
C LEU A 80 -6.51 -0.53 12.59
N VAL A 81 -7.41 -0.34 13.57
CA VAL A 81 -7.48 -1.16 14.79
C VAL A 81 -7.78 -2.62 14.52
N ALA A 82 -8.64 -2.90 13.54
CA ALA A 82 -8.98 -4.26 13.15
C ALA A 82 -7.90 -4.90 12.27
N ALA A 83 -7.29 -4.12 11.37
CA ALA A 83 -6.35 -4.62 10.38
C ALA A 83 -5.02 -5.06 11.00
N VAL A 84 -4.47 -4.32 11.95
CA VAL A 84 -3.16 -4.64 12.56
C VAL A 84 -3.19 -6.01 13.29
N PRO A 85 -4.15 -6.30 14.18
CA PRO A 85 -4.28 -7.63 14.81
C PRO A 85 -4.62 -8.73 13.81
N LEU A 86 -5.49 -8.45 12.83
CA LEU A 86 -5.87 -9.43 11.82
C LEU A 86 -4.66 -9.84 10.96
N GLY A 87 -3.86 -8.86 10.52
CA GLY A 87 -2.62 -9.09 9.80
C GLY A 87 -1.60 -9.86 10.63
N ALA A 88 -1.38 -9.46 11.89
CA ALA A 88 -0.48 -10.16 12.80
C ALA A 88 -0.88 -11.63 13.00
N ARG A 89 -2.17 -11.89 13.28
CA ARG A 89 -2.70 -13.25 13.45
C ARG A 89 -2.53 -14.09 12.19
N LEU A 90 -2.82 -13.54 11.02
CA LEU A 90 -2.67 -14.26 9.74
C LEU A 90 -1.21 -14.49 9.34
N ALA A 91 -0.29 -13.69 9.88
CA ALA A 91 1.15 -13.89 9.76
C ALA A 91 1.74 -14.79 10.87
N GLY A 92 0.92 -15.33 11.77
CA GLY A 92 1.39 -16.20 12.86
C GLY A 92 2.18 -15.49 13.96
N ARG A 93 2.06 -14.15 14.07
CA ARG A 93 2.76 -13.34 15.07
C ARG A 93 1.79 -12.61 16.00
N ARG A 94 2.31 -12.10 17.12
CA ARG A 94 1.57 -11.20 18.02
C ARG A 94 1.77 -9.74 17.59
N VAL A 95 0.79 -8.90 17.91
CA VAL A 95 0.91 -7.44 17.74
C VAL A 95 1.88 -6.93 18.80
N THR A 96 2.84 -6.11 18.39
CA THR A 96 3.81 -5.53 19.31
C THR A 96 3.21 -4.36 20.10
N PRO A 97 3.74 -4.03 21.29
CA PRO A 97 3.33 -2.83 22.02
C PRO A 97 3.53 -1.53 21.23
N VAL A 98 4.54 -1.49 20.36
CA VAL A 98 4.83 -0.33 19.49
C VAL A 98 3.76 -0.16 18.42
N GLU A 99 3.29 -1.26 17.80
CA GLU A 99 2.17 -1.24 16.85
C GLU A 99 0.88 -0.75 17.49
N TRP A 100 0.60 -1.19 18.73
CA TRP A 100 -0.55 -0.70 19.49
C TRP A 100 -0.46 0.80 19.79
N ARG A 101 0.70 1.28 20.26
CA ARG A 101 0.93 2.70 20.52
C ARG A 101 0.77 3.53 19.25
N GLY A 102 1.37 3.11 18.14
CA GLY A 102 1.28 3.80 16.87
C GLY A 102 -0.17 3.86 16.34
N THR A 103 -0.91 2.76 16.48
CA THR A 103 -2.34 2.71 16.14
C THR A 103 -3.16 3.67 17.00
N ALA A 104 -2.96 3.64 18.33
CA ALA A 104 -3.67 4.52 19.25
C ALA A 104 -3.38 6.01 18.98
N LEU A 105 -2.11 6.39 18.79
CA LEU A 105 -1.73 7.76 18.43
C LEU A 105 -2.39 8.20 17.11
N THR A 106 -2.40 7.33 16.10
CA THR A 106 -3.05 7.62 14.81
C THR A 106 -4.54 7.91 14.98
N LEU A 107 -5.24 7.11 15.77
CA LEU A 107 -6.68 7.29 16.04
C LEU A 107 -6.99 8.54 16.84
N ILE A 108 -6.19 8.83 17.87
CA ILE A 108 -6.37 10.03 18.70
C ILE A 108 -6.20 11.27 17.83
N GLY A 109 -5.11 11.32 17.05
CA GLY A 109 -4.84 12.43 16.17
C GLY A 109 -5.92 12.61 15.09
N LEU A 110 -6.35 11.51 14.46
CA LEU A 110 -7.42 11.54 13.47
C LEU A 110 -8.75 11.99 14.09
N SER A 111 -9.11 11.49 15.27
CA SER A 111 -10.33 11.93 15.97
C SER A 111 -10.34 13.44 16.22
N ALA A 112 -9.21 14.02 16.65
CA ALA A 112 -9.10 15.46 16.85
C ALA A 112 -9.32 16.25 15.55
N VAL A 113 -8.76 15.79 14.42
CA VAL A 113 -8.99 16.40 13.10
C VAL A 113 -10.48 16.30 12.73
N LEU A 114 -11.09 15.13 12.87
CA LEU A 114 -12.48 14.90 12.46
C LEU A 114 -13.49 15.70 13.28
N VAL A 115 -13.26 15.86 14.59
CA VAL A 115 -14.12 16.70 15.44
C VAL A 115 -14.14 18.14 14.94
N THR A 116 -13.00 18.68 14.48
CA THR A 116 -12.95 20.05 13.95
C THR A 116 -13.57 20.19 12.55
N ALA A 117 -13.59 19.09 11.79
CA ALA A 117 -14.14 19.02 10.43
C ALA A 117 -15.65 18.70 10.38
N SER A 118 -16.31 18.56 11.53
CA SER A 118 -17.71 18.11 11.65
C SER A 118 -18.75 19.21 11.39
N GLY A 119 -18.48 20.10 10.42
CA GLY A 119 -19.39 21.17 9.99
C GLY A 119 -20.72 20.66 9.43
N PRO A 120 -21.72 21.55 9.25
CA PRO A 120 -22.89 21.24 8.44
C PRO A 120 -22.46 20.71 7.07
N ALA A 121 -23.24 19.78 6.51
CA ALA A 121 -22.97 19.29 5.15
C ALA A 121 -22.93 20.48 4.17
N PRO A 122 -22.05 20.46 3.16
CA PRO A 122 -21.96 21.51 2.15
C PRO A 122 -23.33 21.85 1.57
N ASP A 123 -23.64 23.14 1.52
CA ASP A 123 -24.80 23.64 0.78
C ASP A 123 -24.56 23.57 -0.75
N ASP A 124 -23.30 23.57 -1.17
CA ASP A 124 -22.87 23.51 -2.56
C ASP A 124 -22.24 22.16 -2.94
N VAL A 125 -22.41 21.77 -4.22
CA VAL A 125 -21.71 20.65 -4.84
C VAL A 125 -20.64 21.15 -5.82
N LEU A 126 -19.65 20.31 -6.11
CA LEU A 126 -18.65 20.65 -7.11
C LEU A 126 -19.30 20.82 -8.48
N SER A 127 -19.11 21.99 -9.08
CA SER A 127 -19.41 22.18 -10.50
C SER A 127 -18.53 21.27 -11.36
N LEU A 128 -18.96 20.93 -12.56
CA LEU A 128 -18.18 20.06 -13.46
C LEU A 128 -16.75 20.59 -13.71
N PRO A 129 -16.50 21.91 -13.93
CA PRO A 129 -15.15 22.43 -14.05
C PRO A 129 -14.31 22.26 -12.79
N GLN A 130 -14.89 22.46 -11.59
CA GLN A 130 -14.17 22.24 -10.33
C GLN A 130 -13.85 20.75 -10.14
N ALA A 131 -14.81 19.85 -10.42
CA ALA A 131 -14.60 18.41 -10.37
C ALA A 131 -13.46 17.96 -11.30
N LEU A 132 -13.41 18.50 -12.52
CA LEU A 132 -12.33 18.23 -13.48
C LEU A 132 -10.98 18.83 -13.03
N ALA A 133 -10.99 20.05 -12.48
CA ALA A 133 -9.77 20.68 -11.96
C ALA A 133 -9.17 19.91 -10.79
N VAL A 134 -10.00 19.50 -9.82
CA VAL A 134 -9.58 18.63 -8.70
C VAL A 134 -9.06 17.31 -9.22
N THR A 135 -9.77 16.69 -10.15
CA THR A 135 -9.35 15.44 -10.79
C THR A 135 -7.97 15.57 -11.42
N GLY A 136 -7.74 16.62 -12.22
CA GLY A 136 -6.46 16.86 -12.88
C GLY A 136 -5.32 17.12 -11.89
N ALA A 137 -5.57 17.93 -10.87
CA ALA A 137 -4.59 18.23 -9.82
C ALA A 137 -4.22 16.95 -9.03
N THR A 138 -5.21 16.15 -8.62
CA THR A 138 -4.98 14.91 -7.89
C THR A 138 -4.28 13.87 -8.77
N ALA A 139 -4.67 13.72 -10.03
CA ALA A 139 -3.99 12.81 -10.97
C ALA A 139 -2.52 13.19 -11.15
N THR A 140 -2.22 14.48 -11.23
CA THR A 140 -0.84 15.00 -11.30
C THR A 140 -0.06 14.67 -10.02
N LEU A 141 -0.65 14.91 -8.85
CA LEU A 141 -0.04 14.58 -7.55
C LEU A 141 0.24 13.07 -7.44
N ILE A 142 -0.72 12.23 -7.82
CA ILE A 142 -0.57 10.78 -7.86
C ILE A 142 0.58 10.39 -8.80
N GLY A 143 0.67 10.99 -10.00
CA GLY A 143 1.76 10.75 -10.94
C GLY A 143 3.14 11.06 -10.36
N VAL A 144 3.26 12.15 -9.59
CA VAL A 144 4.51 12.51 -8.90
C VAL A 144 4.85 11.52 -7.78
N LEU A 145 3.85 11.14 -6.97
CA LEU A 145 4.01 10.23 -5.83
C LEU A 145 4.29 8.78 -6.26
N ALA A 146 3.66 8.33 -7.35
CA ALA A 146 3.72 6.98 -7.88
C ALA A 146 4.57 6.86 -9.17
N ARG A 147 5.50 7.80 -9.39
CA ARG A 147 6.40 7.80 -10.55
C ARG A 147 7.12 6.45 -10.73
N PRO A 148 7.34 5.98 -11.98
CA PRO A 148 8.09 4.76 -12.24
C PRO A 148 9.45 4.75 -11.53
N GLY A 149 9.81 3.60 -10.94
CA GLY A 149 11.05 3.45 -10.16
C GLY A 149 10.97 3.96 -8.71
N ALA A 150 9.85 4.57 -8.29
CA ALA A 150 9.63 4.88 -6.88
C ALA A 150 9.54 3.59 -6.05
N ARG A 151 10.28 3.54 -4.93
CA ARG A 151 10.16 2.42 -4.00
C ARG A 151 8.72 2.32 -3.46
N PRO A 152 8.10 1.12 -3.51
CA PRO A 152 6.80 0.88 -2.90
C PRO A 152 6.78 1.29 -1.42
N GLY A 153 5.64 1.77 -0.93
CA GLY A 153 5.49 2.19 0.47
C GLY A 153 4.64 3.45 0.64
N LEU A 154 5.04 4.33 1.57
CA LEU A 154 4.20 5.44 2.03
C LEU A 154 3.79 6.43 0.93
N ARG A 155 4.61 6.64 -0.12
CA ARG A 155 4.24 7.52 -1.24
C ARG A 155 3.01 7.00 -1.99
N HIS A 156 2.94 5.68 -2.22
CA HIS A 156 1.80 5.04 -2.86
C HIS A 156 0.58 5.00 -1.92
N ALA A 157 0.81 4.85 -0.61
CA ALA A 157 -0.24 4.98 0.40
C ALA A 157 -0.86 6.39 0.40
N SER A 158 -0.03 7.43 0.37
CA SER A 158 -0.50 8.82 0.26
C SER A 158 -1.29 9.04 -1.02
N ALA A 159 -0.75 8.59 -2.17
CA ALA A 159 -1.43 8.68 -3.45
C ALA A 159 -2.80 7.97 -3.44
N SER A 160 -2.86 6.77 -2.84
CA SER A 160 -4.11 6.04 -2.67
C SER A 160 -5.09 6.78 -1.77
N GLY A 161 -4.64 7.34 -0.65
CA GLY A 161 -5.52 8.10 0.25
C GLY A 161 -6.07 9.36 -0.39
N PHE A 162 -5.26 10.10 -1.15
CA PHE A 162 -5.73 11.25 -1.95
C PHE A 162 -6.73 10.84 -3.02
N ALA A 163 -6.48 9.73 -3.73
CA ALA A 163 -7.44 9.18 -4.70
C ALA A 163 -8.79 8.87 -4.04
N SER A 164 -8.77 8.21 -2.87
CA SER A 164 -9.97 7.90 -2.10
C SER A 164 -10.71 9.17 -1.65
N GLY A 165 -9.98 10.18 -1.15
CA GLY A 165 -10.62 11.41 -0.64
C GLY A 165 -11.30 12.22 -1.74
N VAL A 166 -10.68 12.28 -2.91
CA VAL A 166 -11.28 12.92 -4.09
C VAL A 166 -12.47 12.11 -4.60
N ALA A 167 -12.36 10.77 -4.64
CA ALA A 167 -13.50 9.92 -4.98
C ALA A 167 -14.68 10.14 -4.02
N SER A 168 -14.43 10.29 -2.71
CA SER A 168 -15.47 10.60 -1.73
C SER A 168 -16.13 11.97 -1.99
N ALA A 169 -15.35 13.03 -2.21
CA ALA A 169 -15.89 14.36 -2.52
C ALA A 169 -16.72 14.37 -3.82
N LEU A 170 -16.25 13.68 -4.86
CA LEU A 170 -16.99 13.53 -6.11
C LEU A 170 -18.26 12.67 -5.93
N THR A 171 -18.22 11.65 -5.06
CA THR A 171 -19.39 10.82 -4.75
C THR A 171 -20.52 11.64 -4.15
N GLN A 172 -20.21 12.61 -3.27
CA GLN A 172 -21.22 13.52 -2.73
C GLN A 172 -21.96 14.27 -3.84
N THR A 173 -21.24 14.73 -4.87
CA THR A 173 -21.86 15.40 -6.04
C THR A 173 -22.84 14.46 -6.76
N VAL A 174 -22.49 13.18 -6.93
CA VAL A 174 -23.37 12.16 -7.53
C VAL A 174 -24.57 11.85 -6.62
N THR A 175 -24.35 11.75 -5.31
CA THR A 175 -25.40 11.43 -4.33
C THR A 175 -26.45 12.54 -4.25
N VAL A 176 -26.04 13.81 -4.22
CA VAL A 176 -26.96 14.96 -4.25
C VAL A 176 -27.77 14.97 -5.54
N ALA A 177 -27.12 14.84 -6.70
CA ALA A 177 -27.79 14.77 -7.99
C ALA A 177 -28.80 13.60 -8.09
N ALA A 178 -28.50 12.47 -7.46
CA ALA A 178 -29.40 11.32 -7.43
C ALA A 178 -30.59 11.50 -6.46
N THR A 179 -30.44 12.32 -5.42
CA THR A 179 -31.44 12.50 -4.37
C THR A 179 -32.39 13.65 -4.65
N ASP A 180 -31.93 14.71 -5.33
CA ASP A 180 -32.71 15.93 -5.56
C ASP A 180 -33.89 15.76 -6.53
N ARG A 181 -34.06 14.62 -7.22
CA ARG A 181 -35.21 14.26 -8.10
C ARG A 181 -35.62 15.29 -9.18
N THR A 182 -34.95 16.44 -9.28
CA THR A 182 -35.30 17.55 -10.18
C THR A 182 -34.67 17.40 -11.56
N GLY A 183 -33.66 16.53 -11.73
CA GLY A 183 -32.98 16.27 -13.00
C GLY A 183 -32.86 14.79 -13.38
N PRO A 184 -32.48 14.46 -14.62
CA PRO A 184 -32.29 13.08 -15.06
C PRO A 184 -31.11 12.43 -14.33
N LEU A 185 -31.35 11.26 -13.73
CA LEU A 185 -30.33 10.45 -13.03
C LEU A 185 -29.15 10.04 -13.94
N PHE A 186 -29.36 10.08 -15.26
CA PHE A 186 -28.36 9.73 -16.29
C PHE A 186 -27.91 10.96 -17.10
N SER A 187 -27.87 12.14 -16.49
CA SER A 187 -27.28 13.30 -17.15
C SER A 187 -25.79 13.03 -17.47
N GLY A 188 -25.29 13.60 -18.57
CA GLY A 188 -23.89 13.40 -18.97
C GLY A 188 -22.89 13.79 -17.88
N GLN A 189 -23.21 14.81 -17.08
CA GLN A 189 -22.40 15.22 -15.93
C GLN A 189 -22.34 14.13 -14.85
N VAL A 190 -23.47 13.55 -14.45
CA VAL A 190 -23.52 12.49 -13.43
C VAL A 190 -22.73 11.28 -13.88
N ILE A 191 -22.85 10.90 -15.16
CA ILE A 191 -22.09 9.79 -15.75
C ILE A 191 -20.59 10.08 -15.71
N VAL A 192 -20.15 11.26 -16.13
CA VAL A 192 -18.73 11.65 -16.09
C VAL A 192 -18.19 11.60 -14.66
N VAL A 193 -18.88 12.20 -13.69
CA VAL A 193 -18.43 12.19 -12.29
C VAL A 193 -18.40 10.77 -11.71
N ALA A 194 -19.40 9.93 -12.01
CA ALA A 194 -19.41 8.54 -11.58
C ALA A 194 -18.23 7.73 -12.16
N LEU A 195 -17.86 7.97 -13.42
CA LEU A 195 -16.68 7.35 -14.04
C LEU A 195 -15.38 7.82 -13.37
N LEU A 196 -15.28 9.11 -13.01
CA LEU A 196 -14.13 9.64 -12.27
C LEU A 196 -14.00 9.00 -10.88
N VAL A 197 -15.12 8.85 -10.15
CA VAL A 197 -15.17 8.14 -8.87
C VAL A 197 -14.67 6.70 -9.03
N ALA A 198 -15.16 5.98 -10.04
CA ALA A 198 -14.74 4.61 -10.31
C ALA A 198 -13.24 4.52 -10.65
N ALA A 199 -12.73 5.46 -11.46
CA ALA A 199 -11.32 5.52 -11.83
C ALA A 199 -10.41 5.78 -10.62
N PHE A 200 -10.77 6.73 -9.75
CA PHE A 200 -10.00 7.00 -8.53
C PHE A 200 -10.10 5.86 -7.51
N ALA A 201 -11.26 5.23 -7.37
CA ALA A 201 -11.43 4.07 -6.49
C ALA A 201 -10.56 2.89 -6.95
N ALA A 202 -10.59 2.56 -8.25
CA ALA A 202 -9.77 1.49 -8.83
C ALA A 202 -8.26 1.83 -8.77
N GLY A 203 -7.89 3.06 -9.15
CA GLY A 203 -6.51 3.54 -9.08
C GLY A 203 -5.97 3.55 -7.65
N GLY A 204 -6.77 4.03 -6.69
CA GLY A 204 -6.47 3.99 -5.26
C GLY A 204 -6.22 2.56 -4.79
N LEU A 205 -7.08 1.61 -5.16
CA LEU A 205 -6.90 0.21 -4.79
C LEU A 205 -5.58 -0.39 -5.31
N LEU A 206 -5.20 -0.09 -6.55
CA LEU A 206 -3.93 -0.52 -7.15
C LEU A 206 -2.71 0.16 -6.47
N LEU A 207 -2.85 1.43 -6.11
CA LEU A 207 -1.82 2.17 -5.36
C LEU A 207 -1.65 1.59 -3.95
N SER A 208 -2.75 1.29 -3.25
CA SER A 208 -2.74 0.60 -1.95
C SER A 208 -2.09 -0.78 -2.04
N GLN A 209 -2.42 -1.57 -3.06
CA GLN A 209 -1.78 -2.86 -3.32
C GLN A 209 -0.25 -2.73 -3.43
N THR A 210 0.21 -1.69 -4.11
CA THR A 210 1.64 -1.40 -4.25
C THR A 210 2.22 -0.93 -2.91
N ALA A 211 1.50 -0.08 -2.17
CA ALA A 211 1.93 0.43 -0.88
C ALA A 211 2.15 -0.67 0.17
N TYR A 212 1.31 -1.72 0.16
CA TYR A 212 1.38 -2.82 1.13
C TYR A 212 2.49 -3.84 0.87
N LYS A 213 3.29 -3.69 -0.21
CA LYS A 213 4.46 -4.56 -0.44
C LYS A 213 5.46 -4.56 0.72
N GLY A 214 5.56 -3.44 1.46
CA GLY A 214 6.45 -3.29 2.60
C GLY A 214 5.80 -3.56 3.97
N GLY A 215 4.59 -4.11 4.00
CA GLY A 215 3.79 -4.34 5.23
C GLY A 215 2.58 -3.42 5.33
N LEU A 216 1.63 -3.80 6.19
CA LEU A 216 0.31 -3.15 6.27
C LEU A 216 0.23 -1.91 7.16
N GLY A 217 0.84 -1.94 8.34
CA GLY A 217 0.54 -0.99 9.43
C GLY A 217 0.71 0.48 9.04
N ALA A 218 1.90 0.88 8.63
CA ALA A 218 2.18 2.27 8.29
C ALA A 218 1.50 2.75 6.99
N PRO A 219 1.51 1.99 5.88
CA PRO A 219 0.75 2.36 4.69
C PRO A 219 -0.75 2.50 4.95
N LEU A 220 -1.38 1.59 5.71
CA LEU A 220 -2.80 1.68 6.02
C LEU A 220 -3.11 2.93 6.82
N ALA A 221 -2.30 3.24 7.84
CA ALA A 221 -2.44 4.47 8.62
C ALA A 221 -2.33 5.73 7.75
N VAL A 222 -1.41 5.75 6.77
CA VAL A 222 -1.29 6.87 5.81
C VAL A 222 -2.53 6.98 4.91
N VAL A 223 -3.06 5.87 4.38
CA VAL A 223 -4.29 5.88 3.57
C VAL A 223 -5.47 6.43 4.39
N THR A 224 -5.63 5.94 5.62
CA THR A 224 -6.70 6.34 6.54
C THR A 224 -6.62 7.82 6.94
N LEU A 225 -5.42 8.41 6.99
CA LEU A 225 -5.21 9.82 7.31
C LEU A 225 -5.33 10.74 6.08
N ALA A 226 -4.76 10.34 4.94
CA ALA A 226 -4.74 11.17 3.73
C ALA A 226 -6.15 11.38 3.14
N ASN A 227 -7.03 10.38 3.25
CA ASN A 227 -8.41 10.47 2.80
C ASN A 227 -9.20 11.65 3.43
N PRO A 228 -9.35 11.74 4.76
CA PRO A 228 -10.04 12.85 5.41
C PRO A 228 -9.31 14.19 5.23
N ILE A 229 -7.98 14.22 5.16
CA ILE A 229 -7.24 15.46 4.86
C ILE A 229 -7.61 15.99 3.47
N ALA A 230 -7.65 15.12 2.47
CA ALA A 230 -8.04 15.49 1.11
C ALA A 230 -9.48 16.02 1.08
N ALA A 231 -10.40 15.35 1.77
CA ALA A 231 -11.79 15.78 1.90
C ALA A 231 -11.89 17.18 2.55
N VAL A 232 -11.20 17.41 3.67
CA VAL A 232 -11.17 18.73 4.34
C VAL A 232 -10.61 19.81 3.43
N VAL A 233 -9.51 19.55 2.72
CA VAL A 233 -8.93 20.55 1.80
C VAL A 233 -9.92 20.92 0.69
N ILE A 234 -10.60 19.93 0.09
CA ILE A 234 -11.62 20.17 -0.95
C ILE A 234 -12.80 20.95 -0.36
N GLY A 235 -13.29 20.55 0.81
CA GLY A 235 -14.38 21.20 1.52
C GLY A 235 -14.11 22.69 1.79
N LEU A 236 -12.95 22.99 2.40
CA LEU A 236 -12.56 24.35 2.76
C LEU A 236 -12.30 25.24 1.54
N THR A 237 -11.74 24.69 0.45
CA THR A 237 -11.30 25.52 -0.70
C THR A 237 -12.35 25.66 -1.79
N LEU A 238 -13.20 24.66 -1.99
CA LEU A 238 -14.12 24.60 -3.13
C LEU A 238 -15.60 24.54 -2.74
N LEU A 239 -15.90 24.09 -1.52
CA LEU A 239 -17.28 23.98 -1.03
C LEU A 239 -17.60 25.04 0.04
N GLY A 240 -16.66 25.94 0.33
CA GLY A 240 -16.85 27.02 1.30
C GLY A 240 -17.04 26.54 2.74
N GLU A 241 -16.68 25.29 3.04
CA GLU A 241 -16.77 24.78 4.41
C GLU A 241 -15.85 25.57 5.35
N GLN A 242 -16.21 25.60 6.63
CA GLN A 242 -15.39 26.19 7.67
C GLN A 242 -15.15 25.16 8.77
N LEU A 243 -13.92 25.13 9.29
CA LEU A 243 -13.63 24.34 10.48
C LEU A 243 -14.39 24.92 11.68
N GLN A 244 -15.01 24.04 12.46
CA GLN A 244 -15.67 24.45 13.69
C GLN A 244 -14.64 24.94 14.71
N GLY A 245 -14.94 26.07 15.36
CA GLY A 245 -14.08 26.65 16.41
C GLY A 245 -13.00 27.61 15.91
N GLY A 246 -13.01 28.00 14.63
CA GLY A 246 -12.10 29.04 14.09
C GLY A 246 -10.62 28.71 14.30
N VAL A 247 -9.85 29.66 14.85
CA VAL A 247 -8.40 29.47 15.12
C VAL A 247 -8.15 28.31 16.09
N ALA A 248 -8.99 28.12 17.12
CA ALA A 248 -8.84 27.02 18.06
C ALA A 248 -9.08 25.66 17.37
N GLY A 249 -10.05 25.60 16.45
CA GLY A 249 -10.28 24.44 15.59
C GLY A 249 -9.08 24.13 14.70
N LEU A 250 -8.48 25.14 14.07
CA LEU A 250 -7.26 24.98 13.27
C LEU A 250 -6.08 24.44 14.10
N LEU A 251 -5.88 24.98 15.31
CA LEU A 251 -4.82 24.51 16.22
C LEU A 251 -5.06 23.07 16.66
N LEU A 252 -6.30 22.70 16.98
CA LEU A 252 -6.67 21.33 17.35
C LEU A 252 -6.49 20.36 16.17
N ALA A 253 -6.89 20.75 14.96
CA ALA A 253 -6.68 19.97 13.75
C ALA A 253 -5.17 19.79 13.46
N GLY A 254 -4.38 20.85 13.60
CA GLY A 254 -2.93 20.82 13.43
C GLY A 254 -2.24 19.90 14.46
N ALA A 255 -2.60 20.02 15.74
CA ALA A 255 -2.10 19.16 16.80
C ALA A 255 -2.52 17.69 16.57
N GLY A 256 -3.78 17.46 16.19
CA GLY A 256 -4.29 16.14 15.84
C GLY A 256 -3.52 15.52 14.66
N GLY A 257 -3.29 16.29 13.61
CA GLY A 257 -2.47 15.88 12.47
C GLY A 257 -1.04 15.51 12.86
N ALA A 258 -0.41 16.28 13.74
CA ALA A 258 0.93 15.98 14.25
C ALA A 258 0.97 14.68 15.07
N VAL A 259 -0.01 14.47 15.95
CA VAL A 259 -0.16 13.23 16.73
C VAL A 259 -0.40 12.03 15.81
N ALA A 260 -1.22 12.20 14.77
CA ALA A 260 -1.47 11.14 13.79
C ALA A 260 -0.20 10.79 13.00
N ALA A 261 0.55 11.80 12.55
CA ALA A 261 1.83 11.62 11.88
C ALA A 261 2.85 10.90 12.78
N TRP A 262 2.88 11.21 14.08
CA TRP A 262 3.73 10.51 15.03
C TRP A 262 3.33 9.03 15.18
N GLY A 263 2.03 8.73 15.20
CA GLY A 263 1.52 7.36 15.16
C GLY A 263 1.99 6.59 13.92
N VAL A 264 1.90 7.20 12.73
CA VAL A 264 2.39 6.63 11.46
C VAL A 264 3.90 6.38 11.50
N VAL A 265 4.69 7.32 12.01
CA VAL A 265 6.16 7.14 12.16
C VAL A 265 6.47 5.99 13.10
N THR A 266 5.73 5.86 14.19
CA THR A 266 5.86 4.77 15.16
C THR A 266 5.57 3.41 14.52
N LEU A 267 4.48 3.31 13.73
CA LEU A 267 4.15 2.12 12.96
C LEU A 267 5.24 1.79 11.92
N SER A 268 5.76 2.82 11.24
CA SER A 268 6.78 2.65 10.19
C SER A 268 8.08 2.06 10.72
N ARG A 269 8.48 2.46 11.93
CA ARG A 269 9.69 1.93 12.60
C ARG A 269 9.49 0.47 13.01
N SER A 270 8.35 0.15 13.61
CA SER A 270 8.05 -1.24 14.01
C SER A 270 8.08 -2.24 12.84
N THR A 271 7.64 -1.84 11.65
CA THR A 271 7.67 -2.72 10.47
C THR A 271 9.10 -2.95 9.95
N ARG A 272 9.98 -1.95 10.06
CA ARG A 272 11.40 -2.10 9.67
C ARG A 272 12.16 -3.03 10.60
N ASP A 273 11.92 -2.93 11.90
CA ASP A 273 12.60 -3.76 12.90
C ASP A 273 12.15 -5.24 12.85
N ALA A 274 10.97 -5.52 12.30
CA ALA A 274 10.43 -6.87 12.14
C ALA A 274 10.97 -7.63 10.92
N VAL A 275 11.60 -6.93 9.96
CA VAL A 275 12.27 -7.56 8.82
C VAL A 275 13.73 -7.79 9.23
N PRO A 276 14.19 -9.04 9.40
CA PRO A 276 15.61 -9.29 9.66
C PRO A 276 16.43 -8.64 8.56
N ALA A 277 17.45 -7.86 8.93
CA ALA A 277 18.46 -7.43 7.98
C ALA A 277 18.96 -8.69 7.23
N PRO A 278 19.19 -8.63 5.91
CA PRO A 278 19.81 -9.74 5.21
C PRO A 278 21.08 -10.08 5.99
N ALA A 279 21.17 -11.30 6.50
CA ALA A 279 22.41 -11.76 7.10
C ALA A 279 23.52 -11.43 6.10
N PRO A 280 24.65 -10.85 6.53
CA PRO A 280 25.78 -10.66 5.63
C PRO A 280 25.99 -11.99 4.93
N ALA A 281 25.97 -11.97 3.59
CA ALA A 281 26.16 -13.17 2.79
C ALA A 281 27.35 -13.91 3.41
N PRO A 282 27.23 -15.22 3.70
CA PRO A 282 28.34 -15.95 4.29
C PRO A 282 29.53 -15.65 3.40
N VAL A 283 30.53 -15.00 3.97
CA VAL A 283 31.83 -14.83 3.33
C VAL A 283 32.21 -16.26 3.02
N SER A 284 32.10 -16.67 1.76
CA SER A 284 32.57 -17.98 1.35
C SER A 284 33.99 -18.03 1.90
N PRO A 285 34.33 -19.03 2.74
CA PRO A 285 35.72 -19.17 3.11
C PRO A 285 36.46 -19.19 1.79
N VAL A 286 37.45 -18.31 1.64
CA VAL A 286 38.45 -18.46 0.60
C VAL A 286 38.98 -19.87 0.86
N VAL A 287 38.48 -20.82 0.07
CA VAL A 287 39.06 -22.15 0.01
C VAL A 287 40.44 -21.85 -0.55
N GLU A 288 41.41 -21.77 0.34
CA GLU A 288 42.81 -21.91 0.01
C GLU A 288 42.85 -23.20 -0.81
N GLN A 289 42.95 -23.05 -2.13
CA GLN A 289 43.12 -24.15 -3.05
C GLN A 289 44.45 -24.80 -2.68
N GLU A 290 44.41 -25.72 -1.72
CA GLU A 290 45.42 -26.76 -1.61
C GLU A 290 45.49 -27.39 -2.99
N GLN A 291 46.58 -27.09 -3.69
CA GLN A 291 46.92 -27.63 -4.99
C GLN A 291 47.04 -29.15 -4.85
N HIS A 292 45.94 -29.84 -5.06
CA HIS A 292 45.94 -31.29 -5.19
C HIS A 292 46.60 -31.63 -6.54
N PRO A 293 47.77 -32.30 -6.56
CA PRO A 293 48.56 -32.50 -7.78
C PRO A 293 47.88 -33.37 -8.85
N VAL A 294 46.73 -33.97 -8.51
CA VAL A 294 45.95 -34.86 -9.38
C VAL A 294 45.02 -34.08 -10.32
N ALA A 295 44.53 -32.89 -9.92
CA ALA A 295 43.61 -32.11 -10.76
C ALA A 295 44.32 -31.41 -11.93
N ALA A 296 45.61 -31.09 -11.79
CA ALA A 296 46.42 -30.49 -12.85
C ALA A 296 46.73 -31.48 -13.99
N VAL A 297 46.85 -32.78 -13.69
CA VAL A 297 47.13 -33.83 -14.69
C VAL A 297 45.88 -34.15 -15.53
N LEU A 298 44.69 -33.99 -14.96
CA LEU A 298 43.41 -34.25 -15.65
C LEU A 298 42.90 -33.07 -16.50
N ALA A 299 43.54 -31.89 -16.41
CA ALA A 299 43.16 -30.68 -17.14
C ALA A 299 44.00 -30.41 -18.40
N LEU A 300 44.93 -31.30 -18.76
CA LEU A 300 45.68 -31.19 -20.01
C LEU A 300 44.90 -31.89 -21.14
N GLU A 301 44.38 -31.10 -22.08
CA GLU A 301 43.84 -31.60 -23.35
C GLU A 301 44.95 -32.29 -24.18
N PRO A 302 44.65 -33.40 -24.88
CA PRO A 302 45.66 -34.21 -25.58
C PRO A 302 45.97 -33.65 -26.97
N ASP A 303 46.34 -32.37 -27.08
CA ASP A 303 46.69 -31.77 -28.38
C ASP A 303 47.79 -30.69 -28.29
N SER A 304 48.89 -31.05 -27.63
CA SER A 304 50.17 -30.33 -27.75
C SER A 304 51.34 -31.25 -27.40
N ALA A 305 51.47 -32.36 -28.14
CA ALA A 305 52.72 -33.10 -28.21
C ALA A 305 53.47 -32.66 -29.47
N ALA A 306 54.44 -31.76 -29.30
CA ALA A 306 55.45 -31.51 -30.31
C ALA A 306 56.16 -32.84 -30.63
N TYR A 307 56.34 -33.12 -31.92
CA TYR A 307 57.04 -34.28 -32.44
C TYR A 307 58.52 -34.25 -31.97
N GLU A 308 58.84 -34.97 -30.89
CA GLU A 308 60.23 -35.28 -30.56
C GLU A 308 60.71 -36.46 -31.41
N PRO A 309 61.86 -36.35 -32.11
CA PRO A 309 62.41 -37.46 -32.86
C PRO A 309 62.83 -38.58 -31.91
N SER A 310 62.34 -39.78 -32.19
CA SER A 310 62.62 -41.02 -31.49
C SER A 310 64.12 -41.27 -31.33
N MET A 311 64.62 -41.17 -30.09
CA MET A 311 65.93 -41.71 -29.74
C MET A 311 65.87 -43.24 -29.78
N LEU A 312 66.32 -43.80 -30.90
CA LEU A 312 66.57 -45.23 -31.05
C LEU A 312 67.52 -45.75 -29.95
N PRO A 313 67.22 -46.90 -29.31
CA PRO A 313 68.18 -47.54 -28.42
C PRO A 313 69.44 -47.93 -29.19
N ARG A 314 70.58 -47.36 -28.77
CA ARG A 314 71.91 -47.70 -29.28
C ARG A 314 72.21 -49.15 -28.94
N GLN A 315 72.25 -50.04 -29.94
CA GLN A 315 72.69 -51.42 -29.76
C GLN A 315 74.13 -51.47 -29.22
N PRO A 316 74.43 -52.26 -28.18
CA PRO A 316 75.80 -52.48 -27.73
C PRO A 316 76.56 -53.33 -28.78
N LYS A 317 77.71 -52.82 -29.24
CA LYS A 317 78.64 -53.55 -30.11
C LYS A 317 79.21 -54.77 -29.37
N PRO A 318 79.31 -55.95 -30.01
CA PRO A 318 79.95 -57.11 -29.39
C PRO A 318 81.47 -56.87 -29.27
N GLY A 319 81.98 -56.97 -28.04
CA GLY A 319 83.40 -56.88 -27.74
C GLY A 319 84.15 -58.10 -28.29
N HIS A 320 85.22 -57.83 -29.03
CA HIS A 320 86.21 -58.83 -29.40
C HIS A 320 86.88 -59.39 -28.15
N LEU A 321 86.72 -60.70 -27.92
CA LEU A 321 87.59 -61.47 -27.05
C LEU A 321 88.77 -61.97 -27.90
N THR A 322 89.96 -61.49 -27.59
CA THR A 322 91.25 -62.00 -28.06
C THR A 322 91.49 -63.41 -27.54
N SER A 323 91.94 -64.30 -28.42
CA SER A 323 92.42 -65.65 -28.11
C SER A 323 93.75 -65.61 -27.35
N LEU A 324 93.90 -66.48 -26.35
CA LEU A 324 95.17 -67.05 -25.91
C LEU A 324 95.24 -68.49 -26.39
#